data_AF-A0A949ISB0-F1
#
_entry.id   AF-A0A949ISB0-F1
#
_cell.length_a   1.000
_cell.length_b   1.000
_cell.length_c   1.000
_cell.angle_alpha   90.00
_cell.angle_beta   90.00
_cell.angle_gamma   90.00
#
_symmetry.space_group_name_H-M   'P 1'
#
loop_
_entity.id
_entity.type
_entity.pdbx_description
1 polymer ?
#
loop_
_entity_poly.entity_id
_entity_poly.type
_entity_poly.pdbx_seq_one_letter_code
_entity_poly.pdbx_strand_id
1 'polypeptide(L)'
;MSDSEKDDVLDFTPESGFVIEKLAVSIVDMMREMDMDARLNLPDGTVIDIEKECTKQDIVAGYKEYVANSISSRPASNRNEKEPV
;
A
#
# COMPACT_ATOMS: atom_id res chain seq x y z
N MET A 1 24.83 2.27 23.79
CA MET A 1 23.80 1.24 23.98
C MET A 1 22.91 1.34 22.77
N SER A 2 22.92 0.31 21.92
CA SER A 2 21.99 0.19 20.81
C SER A 2 20.62 -0.19 21.39
N ASP A 3 19.56 0.53 21.07
CA ASP A 3 18.27 -0.08 20.77
C ASP A 3 17.36 0.96 20.10
N SER A 4 17.23 0.79 18.79
CA SER A 4 16.16 1.20 17.89
C SER A 4 15.10 2.13 18.49
N GLU A 5 15.19 3.41 18.16
CA GLU A 5 14.01 4.27 18.01
C GLU A 5 13.15 3.59 16.94
N LYS A 6 12.30 2.65 17.35
CA LYS A 6 11.23 2.17 16.49
C LYS A 6 10.30 3.35 16.38
N ASP A 7 10.40 4.09 15.27
CA ASP A 7 9.31 4.93 14.80
C ASP A 7 8.02 4.16 15.04
N ASP A 8 7.25 4.64 16.01
CA ASP A 8 5.99 4.08 16.46
C ASP A 8 5.00 4.24 15.30
N VAL A 9 5.07 3.32 14.33
CA VAL A 9 4.22 3.26 13.13
C VAL A 9 3.39 1.99 13.15
N LEU A 10 2.14 2.10 12.72
CA LEU A 10 1.21 0.99 12.65
C LEU A 10 1.39 0.21 11.35
N ASP A 11 1.96 -0.99 11.42
CA ASP A 11 2.11 -1.86 10.26
C ASP A 11 0.82 -2.66 9.96
N PHE A 12 0.28 -2.46 8.77
CA PHE A 12 -0.88 -3.16 8.23
C PHE A 12 -0.47 -4.01 7.04
N THR A 13 -0.77 -5.31 7.09
CA THR A 13 -0.52 -6.25 5.98
C THR A 13 -1.84 -6.90 5.58
N PRO A 14 -2.60 -6.32 4.64
CA PRO A 14 -3.87 -6.90 4.22
C PRO A 14 -3.69 -8.22 3.46
N GLU A 15 -4.70 -9.08 3.59
CA GLU A 15 -4.79 -10.30 2.80
C GLU A 15 -5.10 -10.00 1.32
N SER A 16 -4.75 -10.96 0.44
CA SER A 16 -5.09 -10.90 -0.98
C SER A 16 -6.61 -10.77 -1.17
N GLY A 17 -7.05 -9.75 -1.90
CA GLY A 17 -8.48 -9.48 -2.16
C GLY A 17 -9.16 -8.56 -1.13
N PHE A 18 -8.40 -7.90 -0.26
CA PHE A 18 -8.94 -6.92 0.67
C PHE A 18 -9.67 -5.76 -0.03
N VAL A 19 -10.60 -5.15 0.71
CA VAL A 19 -11.34 -3.96 0.25
C VAL A 19 -10.71 -2.73 0.89
N ILE A 20 -9.95 -1.95 0.11
CA ILE A 20 -9.24 -0.75 0.58
C ILE A 20 -10.16 0.23 1.32
N GLU A 21 -11.41 0.39 0.90
CA GLU A 21 -12.35 1.32 1.53
C GLU A 21 -12.67 0.95 2.97
N LYS A 22 -12.73 -0.35 3.29
CA LYS A 22 -12.93 -0.83 4.66
C LYS A 22 -11.64 -0.71 5.46
N LEU A 23 -10.52 -1.09 4.85
CA LEU A 23 -9.22 -1.04 5.51
C LEU A 23 -8.83 0.39 5.87
N ALA A 24 -9.03 1.35 4.97
CA ALA A 24 -8.73 2.76 5.20
C ALA A 24 -9.51 3.33 6.39
N VAL A 25 -10.74 2.87 6.65
CA VAL A 25 -11.49 3.28 7.84
C VAL A 25 -10.81 2.77 9.10
N SER A 26 -10.43 1.48 9.14
CA SER A 26 -9.73 0.89 10.29
C SER A 26 -8.36 1.53 10.53
N ILE A 27 -7.60 1.81 9.46
CA ILE A 27 -6.30 2.48 9.54
C ILE A 27 -6.45 3.85 10.19
N VAL A 28 -7.34 4.71 9.67
CA VAL A 28 -7.53 6.07 10.20
C VAL A 28 -8.04 6.05 11.65
N ASP A 29 -8.91 5.10 12.00
CA ASP A 29 -9.41 4.95 13.37
C ASP A 29 -8.27 4.61 14.34
N MET A 30 -7.44 3.63 13.99
CA MET A 30 -6.28 3.21 14.80
C MET A 30 -5.20 4.29 14.88
N MET A 31 -4.90 4.98 13.77
CA MET A 31 -3.95 6.10 13.74
C MET A 31 -4.38 7.24 14.65
N ARG A 32 -5.69 7.54 14.69
CA ARG A 32 -6.24 8.57 15.58
C ARG A 32 -6.26 8.13 17.03
N GLU A 33 -6.56 6.86 17.30
CA GLU A 33 -6.56 6.33 18.67
C GLU A 33 -5.15 6.32 19.27
N MET A 34 -4.15 5.99 18.46
CA MET A 34 -2.76 5.85 18.90
C MET A 34 -1.87 7.07 18.62
N ASP A 35 -2.37 8.09 17.91
CA ASP A 35 -1.66 9.28 17.44
C ASP A 35 -0.37 8.97 16.64
N MET A 36 -0.41 7.89 15.85
CA MET A 36 0.72 7.31 15.15
C MET A 36 0.49 7.27 13.63
N ASP A 37 1.58 7.31 12.87
CA ASP A 37 1.55 7.06 11.44
C ASP A 37 1.25 5.57 11.16
N ALA A 38 0.96 5.23 9.91
CA ALA A 38 0.67 3.87 9.49
C ALA A 38 1.45 3.49 8.24
N ARG A 39 1.72 2.20 8.10
CA ARG A 39 2.40 1.61 6.96
C ARG A 39 1.57 0.48 6.42
N LEU A 40 1.23 0.54 5.13
CA LEU A 40 0.46 -0.47 4.45
C LEU A 40 1.38 -1.33 3.56
N ASN A 41 1.61 -2.57 3.97
CA ASN A 41 2.39 -3.56 3.26
C ASN A 41 1.48 -4.37 2.34
N LEU A 42 1.52 -4.08 1.05
CA LEU A 42 0.74 -4.76 0.03
C LEU A 42 1.30 -6.17 -0.26
N PRO A 43 0.45 -7.11 -0.69
CA PRO A 43 0.85 -8.49 -0.95
C PRO A 43 1.81 -8.66 -2.13
N ASP A 44 2.01 -7.64 -2.96
CA ASP A 44 3.02 -7.58 -4.02
C ASP A 44 4.41 -7.15 -3.52
N GLY A 45 4.54 -6.89 -2.21
CA GLY A 45 5.76 -6.41 -1.58
C GLY A 45 5.91 -4.88 -1.56
N THR A 46 4.94 -4.15 -2.11
CA THR A 46 4.95 -2.68 -2.05
C THR A 46 4.56 -2.19 -0.67
N VAL A 47 5.24 -1.14 -0.21
CA VAL A 47 4.99 -0.49 1.07
C VAL A 47 4.47 0.93 0.81
N ILE A 48 3.35 1.28 1.42
CA ILE A 48 2.75 2.63 1.35
C ILE A 48 2.76 3.22 2.77
N ASP A 49 3.57 4.25 3.00
CA ASP A 49 3.53 5.02 4.24
C ASP A 49 2.34 6.00 4.20
N ILE A 50 1.62 6.08 5.31
CA ILE A 50 0.39 6.86 5.50
C ILE A 50 0.61 7.76 6.71
N GLU A 51 0.57 9.06 6.50
CA GLU A 51 0.72 10.06 7.57
C GLU A 51 -0.56 10.17 8.39
N LYS A 52 -0.47 10.37 9.71
CA LYS A 52 -1.63 10.46 10.62
C LYS A 52 -2.65 11.56 10.30
N GLU A 53 -2.25 12.55 9.51
CA GLU A 53 -3.13 13.61 9.03
C GLU A 53 -3.98 13.19 7.82
N CYS A 54 -3.65 12.07 7.17
CA CYS A 54 -4.37 11.57 6.00
C CYS A 54 -5.79 11.14 6.36
N THR A 55 -6.73 11.45 5.45
CA THR A 55 -8.10 10.97 5.56
C THR A 55 -8.26 9.63 4.86
N LYS A 56 -9.37 8.94 5.15
CA LYS A 56 -9.75 7.72 4.42
C LYS A 56 -9.83 7.93 2.90
N GLN A 57 -10.18 9.15 2.47
CA GLN A 57 -10.32 9.47 1.04
C GLN A 57 -8.93 9.54 0.39
N ASP A 58 -7.94 10.09 1.08
CA ASP A 58 -6.56 10.20 0.61
C ASP A 58 -5.93 8.80 0.47
N ILE A 59 -6.10 7.94 1.48
CA ILE A 59 -5.61 6.55 1.45
C ILE A 59 -6.24 5.76 0.29
N VAL A 60 -7.56 5.86 0.12
CA VAL A 60 -8.26 5.15 -0.96
C VAL A 60 -7.87 5.71 -2.33
N ALA A 61 -7.70 7.02 -2.47
CA ALA A 61 -7.28 7.66 -3.72
C ALA A 61 -5.85 7.22 -4.09
N GLY A 62 -4.91 7.29 -3.15
CA GLY A 62 -3.52 6.85 -3.35
C GLY A 62 -3.42 5.38 -3.73
N TYR A 63 -4.17 4.50 -3.07
CA TYR A 63 -4.22 3.08 -3.45
C TYR A 63 -4.83 2.85 -4.83
N LYS A 64 -5.92 3.55 -5.18
CA LYS A 64 -6.54 3.41 -6.52
C LYS A 64 -5.60 3.90 -7.62
N GLU A 65 -4.88 4.99 -7.39
CA GLU A 65 -3.86 5.49 -8.31
C GLU A 65 -2.69 4.51 -8.44
N TYR A 66 -2.21 3.96 -7.31
CA TYR A 66 -1.21 2.89 -7.30
C TYR A 66 -1.67 1.70 -8.14
N VAL A 67 -2.85 1.15 -7.88
CA VAL A 67 -3.38 0.00 -8.63
C VAL A 67 -3.54 0.34 -10.11
N ALA A 68 -4.02 1.53 -10.46
CA ALA A 68 -4.14 1.98 -11.84
C ALA A 68 -2.77 2.05 -12.55
N ASN A 69 -1.74 2.55 -11.86
CA ASN A 69 -0.38 2.63 -12.37
C ASN A 69 0.29 1.26 -12.46
N SER A 70 0.08 0.38 -11.47
CA SER A 70 0.62 -0.98 -11.44
C SER A 70 0.01 -1.87 -12.53
N ILE A 71 -1.27 -1.69 -12.85
CA ILE A 71 -1.92 -2.36 -13.98
C ILE A 71 -1.40 -1.82 -15.33
N SER A 72 -1.22 -0.50 -15.45
CA SER A 72 -0.63 0.13 -16.64
C SER A 72 0.85 -0.23 -16.85
N SER A 73 1.56 -0.57 -15.78
CA SER A 73 2.99 -0.89 -15.82
C SER A 73 3.29 -2.35 -16.13
N ARG A 74 2.31 -3.13 -16.63
CA ARG A 74 2.64 -4.37 -17.35
C ARG A 74 3.26 -3.95 -18.69
N PRO A 75 4.58 -4.04 -18.90
CA PRO A 75 5.06 -4.06 -20.27
C PRO A 75 4.34 -5.24 -20.93
N ALA A 76 3.68 -4.97 -22.04
CA ALA A 76 3.41 -6.02 -23.00
C ALA A 76 4.77 -6.62 -23.38
N SER A 77 5.22 -7.63 -22.64
CA SER A 77 6.32 -8.49 -23.08
C SER A 77 5.81 -9.17 -24.32
N ASN A 78 6.19 -8.57 -25.45
CA ASN A 78 5.99 -9.02 -26.82
C ASN A 78 5.98 -10.55 -26.90
N ARG A 79 4.78 -11.13 -27.04
CA ARG A 79 4.64 -12.30 -27.90
C ARG A 79 4.87 -11.80 -29.33
N ASN A 80 6.11 -11.84 -29.79
CA ASN A 80 6.34 -11.90 -31.21
C ASN A 80 7.24 -13.11 -31.49
N GLU A 81 6.54 -14.17 -31.86
CA GLU A 81 7.04 -15.34 -32.56
C GLU A 81 8.00 -14.92 -33.69
N LYS A 82 9.21 -15.51 -33.70
CA LYS A 82 9.85 -16.09 -34.89
C LYS A 82 11.20 -16.70 -34.50
N GLU A 83 11.25 -18.04 -34.50
CA GLU A 83 12.46 -18.78 -34.84
C GLU A 83 12.97 -18.31 -36.21
N PRO A 84 14.31 -18.21 -36.37
CA PRO A 84 14.93 -18.52 -37.64
C PRO A 84 15.98 -19.63 -37.47
N VAL A 85 15.72 -20.74 -38.18
CA VAL A 85 16.62 -21.68 -38.86
C VAL A 85 18.03 -21.91 -38.33
#